data_AF-A0A536HFL4-F1
#
_entry.id   AF-A0A536HFL4-F1
#
_cell.length_a   1.000
_cell.length_b   1.000
_cell.length_c   1.000
_cell.angle_alpha   90.00
_cell.angle_beta   90.00
_cell.angle_gamma   90.00
#
_symmetry.space_group_name_H-M   'P 1'
#
loop_
_entity.id
_entity.type
_entity.pdbx_description
1 polymer ?
#
loop_
_entity_poly.entity_id
_entity_poly.type
_entity_poly.pdbx_seq_one_letter_code
_entity_poly.pdbx_strand_id
1 'polypeptide(L)'
;MPVFGAGGYATSNAGLTNIQVSTQAVSKPCPVNADWLRDPSVCAQRWSTIGNDKSESDLAVDPTNPNHLVGLSKVFWSPHDYLFDLEWFDSEDGGRTWTMGLLPGYESLGWAATTDPTVAFDGQGNLYTLVLAFNFVIEKPGFHNWSVGQTEPLHLNDAIYLSRSLKGIDKVGRTWQPPVQIATYNSAGNGRTADKQWIGADVYGHHPGSVYMSWIQLDGASFSGQDVFSVWDERSRTFTSPRAVTKFTSPHFNNDPYVFTGPEGNVYFAYDNLPPK
;
A
#
# COMPACT_ATOMS: atom_id res chain seq x y z
N MET A 1 -23.76 8.06 30.19
CA MET A 1 -22.88 7.44 29.18
C MET A 1 -23.48 6.08 28.84
N PRO A 2 -23.58 5.69 27.56
CA PRO A 2 -24.02 4.35 27.22
C PRO A 2 -22.96 3.36 27.73
N VAL A 3 -23.39 2.34 28.45
CA VAL A 3 -22.55 1.20 28.80
C VAL A 3 -22.45 0.36 27.52
N PHE A 4 -21.35 0.48 26.79
CA PHE A 4 -21.02 -0.48 25.74
C PHE A 4 -20.79 -1.82 26.44
N GLY A 5 -21.77 -2.73 26.33
CA GLY A 5 -21.66 -4.06 26.90
C GLY A 5 -20.44 -4.76 26.33
N ALA A 6 -19.64 -5.39 27.20
CA ALA A 6 -18.53 -6.24 26.83
C ALA A 6 -19.04 -7.53 26.17
N GLY A 7 -19.56 -7.43 24.94
CA GLY A 7 -19.76 -8.58 24.06
C GLY A 7 -18.41 -9.02 23.50
N GLY A 8 -18.11 -10.32 23.56
CA GLY A 8 -16.92 -10.86 22.89
C GLY A 8 -17.07 -10.81 21.36
N TYR A 9 -15.97 -11.00 20.63
CA TYR A 9 -15.96 -11.06 19.15
C TYR A 9 -17.08 -11.95 18.57
N ALA A 10 -17.35 -13.10 19.21
CA ALA A 10 -18.41 -14.02 18.80
C ALA A 10 -19.83 -13.43 18.93
N THR A 11 -20.07 -12.57 19.93
CA THR A 11 -21.36 -11.89 20.13
C THR A 11 -21.56 -10.76 19.14
N SER A 12 -20.52 -9.95 18.87
CA SER A 12 -20.57 -8.85 17.89
C SER A 12 -20.73 -9.35 16.45
N ASN A 13 -20.30 -10.58 16.17
CA ASN A 13 -20.42 -11.22 14.86
C ASN A 13 -21.52 -12.28 14.79
N ALA A 14 -22.38 -12.38 15.80
CA ALA A 14 -23.47 -13.36 15.79
C ALA A 14 -24.43 -13.07 14.62
N GLY A 15 -24.61 -14.05 13.73
CA GLY A 15 -25.42 -13.90 12.52
C GLY A 15 -24.71 -13.25 11.33
N LEU A 16 -23.45 -12.82 11.50
CA LEU A 16 -22.59 -12.42 10.38
C LEU A 16 -21.86 -13.64 9.82
N THR A 17 -21.97 -13.84 8.51
CA THR A 17 -21.15 -14.84 7.82
C THR A 17 -19.73 -14.29 7.71
N ASN A 18 -18.78 -14.91 8.42
CA ASN A 18 -17.36 -14.61 8.21
C ASN A 18 -16.96 -15.06 6.81
N ILE A 19 -16.43 -14.13 6.01
CA ILE A 19 -15.89 -14.43 4.68
C ILE A 19 -14.37 -14.48 4.80
N GLN A 20 -13.80 -15.65 4.56
CA GLN A 20 -12.36 -15.82 4.43
C GLN A 20 -11.99 -15.64 2.95
N VAL A 21 -11.47 -14.47 2.60
CA VAL A 21 -11.13 -14.08 1.22
C VAL A 21 -10.05 -15.00 0.62
N SER A 22 -9.01 -15.29 1.40
CA SER A 22 -7.95 -16.22 0.99
C SER A 22 -7.45 -17.05 2.16
N THR A 23 -7.34 -18.36 1.94
CA THR A 23 -6.45 -19.27 2.68
C THR A 23 -5.39 -19.86 1.75
N GLN A 24 -5.41 -19.46 0.49
CA GLN A 24 -4.57 -20.02 -0.54
C GLN A 24 -3.21 -19.37 -0.42
N ALA A 25 -2.19 -20.21 -0.28
CA ALA A 25 -0.84 -19.72 -0.31
C ALA A 25 -0.46 -19.33 -1.74
N VAL A 26 0.21 -18.19 -1.88
CA VAL A 26 0.81 -17.74 -3.14
C VAL A 26 2.22 -18.27 -3.26
N SER A 27 2.74 -18.34 -4.49
CA SER A 27 4.10 -18.81 -4.75
C SER A 27 4.94 -17.71 -5.41
N LYS A 28 6.14 -17.49 -4.88
CA LYS A 28 7.16 -16.61 -5.47
C LYS A 28 8.54 -17.26 -5.28
N PRO A 29 9.28 -17.49 -6.37
CA PRO A 29 10.63 -18.01 -6.26
C PRO A 29 11.52 -17.00 -5.53
N CYS A 30 12.53 -17.52 -4.83
CA CYS A 30 13.58 -16.69 -4.26
C CYS A 30 14.25 -15.85 -5.38
N PRO A 31 14.37 -14.52 -5.21
CA PRO A 31 15.03 -13.66 -6.18
C PRO A 31 16.55 -13.68 -5.96
N VAL A 32 17.21 -14.78 -6.36
CA VAL A 32 18.66 -15.01 -6.13
C VAL A 32 19.59 -13.96 -6.75
N ASN A 33 19.09 -13.16 -7.69
CA ASN A 33 19.82 -12.10 -8.37
C ASN A 33 19.37 -10.69 -7.94
N ALA A 34 18.60 -10.58 -6.86
CA ALA A 34 18.20 -9.29 -6.34
C ALA A 34 19.40 -8.51 -5.82
N ASP A 35 19.54 -7.25 -6.25
CA ASP A 35 20.63 -6.38 -5.81
C ASP A 35 20.61 -6.11 -4.30
N TRP A 36 19.44 -6.19 -3.69
CA TRP A 36 19.23 -6.08 -2.25
C TRP A 36 19.66 -7.33 -1.45
N LEU A 37 20.06 -8.42 -2.09
CA LEU A 37 20.47 -9.67 -1.44
C LEU A 37 21.96 -9.97 -1.71
N ARG A 38 22.85 -9.74 -0.72
CA ARG A 38 24.31 -9.91 -0.92
C ARG A 38 24.79 -11.36 -0.88
N ASP A 39 23.98 -12.26 -0.33
CA ASP A 39 24.27 -13.69 -0.27
C ASP A 39 22.99 -14.48 -0.61
N PRO A 40 22.92 -15.10 -1.80
CA PRO A 40 21.78 -15.93 -2.21
C PRO A 40 21.50 -17.11 -1.26
N SER A 41 22.48 -17.56 -0.48
CA SER A 41 22.30 -18.64 0.48
C SER A 41 21.39 -18.25 1.66
N VAL A 42 21.33 -16.96 2.02
CA VAL A 42 20.42 -16.46 3.06
C VAL A 42 18.96 -16.70 2.64
N CYS A 43 18.66 -16.42 1.37
CA CYS A 43 17.33 -16.66 0.81
C CYS A 43 17.01 -18.16 0.80
N ALA A 44 17.94 -19.03 0.41
CA ALA A 44 17.71 -20.48 0.44
C ALA A 44 17.42 -21.06 1.85
N GLN A 45 17.83 -20.38 2.92
CA GLN A 45 17.62 -20.84 4.30
C GLN A 45 16.35 -20.29 4.95
N ARG A 46 15.89 -19.11 4.55
CA ARG A 46 14.82 -18.37 5.26
C ARG A 46 13.62 -18.00 4.39
N TRP A 47 13.77 -18.02 3.07
CA TRP A 47 12.70 -17.69 2.13
C TRP A 47 11.71 -18.84 2.02
N SER A 48 10.44 -18.55 2.30
CA SER A 48 9.37 -19.43 1.89
C SER A 48 9.03 -19.16 0.44
N THR A 49 9.14 -20.18 -0.41
CA THR A 49 8.63 -20.09 -1.79
C THR A 49 7.11 -20.00 -1.83
N ILE A 50 6.44 -20.24 -0.69
CA ILE A 50 4.99 -20.25 -0.53
C ILE A 50 4.60 -19.32 0.63
N GLY A 51 3.88 -18.23 0.36
CA GLY A 51 3.49 -17.22 1.34
C GLY A 51 1.99 -17.29 1.65
N ASN A 52 1.63 -17.29 2.93
CA ASN A 52 0.22 -17.19 3.36
C ASN A 52 0.00 -16.27 4.57
N ASP A 53 1.05 -15.85 5.25
CA ASP A 53 0.91 -14.83 6.28
C ASP A 53 0.52 -13.51 5.60
N LYS A 54 -0.58 -12.93 6.05
CA LYS A 54 -1.13 -11.67 5.55
C LYS A 54 -1.16 -10.64 6.65
N SER A 55 -0.92 -9.39 6.31
CA SER A 55 -1.08 -8.24 7.20
C SER A 55 -1.51 -7.05 6.36
N GLU A 56 -2.14 -6.07 7.00
CA GLU A 56 -2.49 -4.78 6.40
C GLU A 56 -3.21 -4.90 5.05
N SER A 57 -4.53 -4.80 5.14
CA SER A 57 -5.41 -5.03 4.01
C SER A 57 -6.34 -3.86 3.83
N ASP A 58 -6.73 -3.65 2.58
CA ASP A 58 -7.77 -2.71 2.22
C ASP A 58 -8.71 -3.32 1.17
N LEU A 59 -9.95 -2.84 1.12
CA LEU A 59 -11.03 -3.37 0.28
C LEU A 59 -11.92 -2.24 -0.21
N ALA A 60 -12.18 -2.24 -1.52
CA ALA A 60 -13.10 -1.30 -2.15
C ALA A 60 -14.20 -2.03 -2.94
N VAL A 61 -15.36 -1.39 -3.03
CA VAL A 61 -16.50 -1.83 -3.85
C VAL A 61 -16.55 -0.95 -5.09
N ASP A 62 -16.71 -1.57 -6.26
CA ASP A 62 -16.87 -0.84 -7.52
C ASP A 62 -18.21 -0.07 -7.51
N PRO A 63 -18.19 1.27 -7.62
CA PRO A 63 -19.40 2.09 -7.59
C PRO A 63 -20.30 1.84 -8.82
N THR A 64 -19.78 1.21 -9.86
CA THR A 64 -20.52 0.86 -11.08
C THR A 64 -21.04 -0.58 -11.08
N ASN A 65 -20.61 -1.41 -10.12
CA ASN A 65 -21.08 -2.77 -9.93
C ASN A 65 -20.92 -3.21 -8.46
N PRO A 66 -22.00 -3.21 -7.64
CA PRO A 66 -21.89 -3.55 -6.22
C PRO A 66 -21.52 -5.02 -5.94
N ASN A 67 -21.51 -5.89 -6.95
CA ASN A 67 -21.00 -7.25 -6.83
C ASN A 67 -19.50 -7.36 -7.11
N HIS A 68 -18.86 -6.31 -7.63
CA HIS A 68 -17.44 -6.29 -7.91
C HIS A 68 -16.68 -5.65 -6.73
N LEU A 69 -15.90 -6.46 -6.04
CA LEU A 69 -15.10 -6.08 -4.87
C LEU A 69 -13.64 -6.38 -5.16
N VAL A 70 -12.77 -5.41 -4.90
CA VAL A 70 -11.32 -5.59 -5.04
C VAL A 70 -10.62 -5.18 -3.76
N GLY A 71 -9.76 -6.05 -3.26
CA GLY A 71 -8.94 -5.79 -2.08
C GLY A 71 -7.47 -6.09 -2.35
N LEU A 72 -6.61 -5.55 -1.49
CA LEU A 72 -5.18 -5.85 -1.49
C LEU A 72 -4.70 -6.13 -0.07
N SER A 73 -3.66 -6.96 0.08
CA SER A 73 -3.02 -7.23 1.37
C SER A 73 -1.54 -7.52 1.21
N LYS A 74 -0.74 -7.27 2.26
CA LYS A 74 0.63 -7.80 2.29
C LYS A 74 0.60 -9.32 2.31
N VAL A 75 1.57 -9.93 1.65
CA VAL A 75 1.90 -11.34 1.80
C VAL A 75 3.38 -11.52 2.05
N PHE A 76 3.70 -12.24 3.14
CA PHE A 76 5.10 -12.48 3.51
C PHE A 76 5.71 -13.68 2.80
N TRP A 77 6.96 -13.50 2.37
CA TRP A 77 7.83 -14.55 1.84
C TRP A 77 8.95 -14.91 2.81
N SER A 78 9.45 -13.93 3.56
CA SER A 78 10.30 -14.15 4.74
C SER A 78 9.86 -13.18 5.84
N PRO A 79 8.96 -13.62 6.75
CA PRO A 79 8.59 -12.81 7.91
C PRO A 79 9.80 -12.40 8.76
N HIS A 80 10.78 -13.29 8.89
CA HIS A 80 12.03 -13.03 9.63
C HIS A 80 12.83 -11.88 9.02
N ASP A 81 12.93 -11.83 7.69
CA ASP A 81 13.71 -10.82 6.97
C ASP A 81 12.84 -9.64 6.49
N TYR A 82 11.59 -9.54 6.99
CA TYR A 82 10.65 -8.46 6.66
C TYR A 82 10.42 -8.30 5.14
N LEU A 83 10.33 -9.43 4.42
CA LEU A 83 10.12 -9.47 2.97
C LEU A 83 8.69 -9.89 2.64
N PHE A 84 8.03 -9.07 1.84
CA PHE A 84 6.64 -9.24 1.44
C PHE A 84 6.35 -8.53 0.11
N ASP A 85 5.28 -8.97 -0.55
CA ASP A 85 4.66 -8.27 -1.68
C ASP A 85 3.20 -7.93 -1.38
N LEU A 86 2.53 -7.28 -2.33
CA LEU A 86 1.09 -7.10 -2.32
C LEU A 86 0.39 -8.17 -3.17
N GLU A 87 -0.62 -8.81 -2.59
CA GLU A 87 -1.58 -9.67 -3.28
C GLU A 87 -2.89 -8.91 -3.48
N TRP A 88 -3.44 -8.95 -4.69
CA TRP A 88 -4.79 -8.48 -4.98
C TRP A 88 -5.79 -9.63 -4.88
N PHE A 89 -7.02 -9.30 -4.48
CA PHE A 89 -8.18 -10.19 -4.41
C PHE A 89 -9.32 -9.54 -5.17
N ASP A 90 -9.97 -10.31 -6.03
CA ASP A 90 -11.07 -9.84 -6.87
C ASP A 90 -12.27 -10.79 -6.74
N SER A 91 -13.44 -10.22 -6.50
CA SER A 91 -14.73 -10.92 -6.48
C SER A 91 -15.72 -10.21 -7.38
N GLU A 92 -16.46 -10.97 -8.18
CA GLU A 92 -17.47 -10.47 -9.14
C GLU A 92 -18.90 -10.87 -8.73
N ASP A 93 -19.04 -11.47 -7.55
CA ASP A 93 -20.30 -12.04 -7.05
C ASP A 93 -20.62 -11.59 -5.61
N GLY A 94 -20.15 -10.40 -5.22
CA GLY A 94 -20.43 -9.82 -3.91
C GLY A 94 -19.65 -10.48 -2.77
N GLY A 95 -18.46 -11.01 -3.05
CA GLY A 95 -17.57 -11.62 -2.07
C GLY A 95 -17.83 -13.11 -1.80
N ARG A 96 -18.61 -13.81 -2.63
CA ARG A 96 -18.89 -15.25 -2.46
C ARG A 96 -17.74 -16.10 -2.99
N THR A 97 -17.14 -15.70 -4.10
CA THR A 97 -15.94 -16.31 -4.68
C THR A 97 -14.88 -15.26 -4.97
N TRP A 98 -13.61 -15.67 -4.89
CA TRP A 98 -12.45 -14.79 -5.00
C TRP A 98 -11.41 -15.37 -5.96
N THR A 99 -10.85 -14.51 -6.80
CA THR A 99 -9.62 -14.75 -7.57
C THR A 99 -8.51 -13.90 -6.97
N MET A 100 -7.26 -14.34 -7.05
CA MET A 100 -6.13 -13.62 -6.48
C MET A 100 -4.87 -13.72 -7.33
N GLY A 101 -3.93 -12.81 -7.08
CA GLY A 101 -2.61 -12.79 -7.70
C GLY A 101 -1.71 -11.70 -7.11
N LEU A 102 -0.44 -11.69 -7.50
CA LEU A 102 0.50 -10.67 -7.05
C LEU A 102 0.35 -9.39 -7.86
N LEU A 103 0.50 -8.25 -7.18
CA LEU A 103 0.58 -6.94 -7.82
C LEU A 103 1.90 -6.84 -8.62
N PRO A 104 1.85 -6.64 -9.94
CA PRO A 104 3.04 -6.75 -10.78
C PRO A 104 3.85 -5.43 -10.85
N GLY A 105 5.09 -5.53 -11.36
CA GLY A 105 5.90 -4.40 -11.83
C GLY A 105 6.99 -3.91 -10.88
N TYR A 106 6.86 -4.12 -9.57
CA TYR A 106 7.80 -3.58 -8.58
C TYR A 106 9.15 -4.30 -8.55
N GLU A 107 9.16 -5.62 -8.73
CA GLU A 107 10.40 -6.39 -8.81
C GLU A 107 11.27 -5.95 -9.99
N SER A 108 10.65 -5.72 -11.17
CA SER A 108 11.38 -5.23 -12.35
C SER A 108 11.91 -3.80 -12.20
N LEU A 109 11.44 -3.05 -11.21
CA LEU A 109 11.96 -1.74 -10.86
C LEU A 109 13.10 -1.82 -9.84
N GLY A 110 13.38 -2.99 -9.26
CA GLY A 110 14.46 -3.18 -8.28
C GLY A 110 14.03 -2.95 -6.82
N TRP A 111 12.73 -3.07 -6.51
CA TRP A 111 12.23 -2.99 -5.13
C TRP A 111 12.28 -4.35 -4.43
N ALA A 112 12.69 -4.34 -3.16
CA ALA A 112 12.73 -5.53 -2.31
C ALA A 112 11.35 -5.92 -1.78
N ALA A 113 10.53 -4.92 -1.44
CA ALA A 113 9.23 -5.14 -0.84
C ALA A 113 8.21 -4.06 -1.25
N THR A 114 6.93 -4.43 -1.18
CA THR A 114 5.77 -3.53 -1.42
C THR A 114 4.72 -3.69 -0.34
N THR A 115 4.10 -2.59 0.09
CA THR A 115 3.46 -2.55 1.41
C THR A 115 2.33 -1.53 1.53
N ASP A 116 1.64 -1.60 2.67
CA ASP A 116 0.55 -0.71 3.15
C ASP A 116 -0.52 -0.39 2.08
N PRO A 117 -1.09 -1.39 1.38
CA PRO A 117 -1.97 -1.08 0.25
C PRO A 117 -3.20 -0.30 0.72
N THR A 118 -3.52 0.75 -0.02
CA THR A 118 -4.85 1.39 0.04
C THR A 118 -5.46 1.41 -1.35
N VAL A 119 -6.77 1.25 -1.46
CA VAL A 119 -7.49 1.06 -2.73
C VAL A 119 -8.68 2.01 -2.85
N ALA A 120 -8.88 2.58 -4.04
CA ALA A 120 -10.04 3.42 -4.33
C ALA A 120 -10.51 3.26 -5.77
N PHE A 121 -11.83 3.19 -5.95
CA PHE A 121 -12.47 3.31 -7.25
C PHE A 121 -12.85 4.78 -7.52
N ASP A 122 -12.71 5.21 -8.77
CA ASP A 122 -13.38 6.42 -9.25
C ASP A 122 -14.84 6.12 -9.66
N GLY A 123 -15.61 7.16 -9.95
CA GLY A 123 -17.03 7.04 -10.33
C GLY A 123 -17.25 6.35 -11.69
N GLN A 124 -16.19 6.05 -12.43
CA GLN A 124 -16.25 5.33 -13.71
C GLN A 124 -15.97 3.83 -13.54
N GLY A 125 -15.47 3.41 -12.38
CA GLY A 125 -15.07 2.04 -12.09
C GLY A 125 -13.61 1.75 -12.46
N ASN A 126 -12.77 2.78 -12.61
CA ASN A 126 -11.32 2.60 -12.61
C ASN A 126 -10.83 2.42 -11.17
N LEU A 127 -9.91 1.49 -10.96
CA LEU A 127 -9.33 1.18 -9.66
C LEU A 127 -7.91 1.73 -9.55
N TYR A 128 -7.61 2.30 -8.39
CA TYR A 128 -6.33 2.88 -8.04
C TYR A 128 -5.85 2.29 -6.73
N THR A 129 -4.53 2.09 -6.60
CA THR A 129 -3.91 1.75 -5.32
C THR A 129 -2.61 2.50 -5.15
N LEU A 130 -2.40 2.98 -3.92
CA LEU A 130 -1.16 3.65 -3.53
C LEU A 130 -0.29 2.64 -2.78
N VAL A 131 0.94 2.50 -3.25
CA VAL A 131 1.87 1.48 -2.79
C VAL A 131 3.12 2.14 -2.25
N LEU A 132 3.48 1.76 -1.03
CA LEU A 132 4.79 2.01 -0.45
C LEU A 132 5.72 0.90 -0.89
N ALA A 133 6.73 1.26 -1.68
CA ALA A 133 7.80 0.36 -2.06
C ALA A 133 9.06 0.75 -1.29
N PHE A 134 9.79 -0.24 -0.78
CA PHE A 134 11.02 0.05 -0.05
C PHE A 134 12.12 -0.96 -0.30
N ASN A 135 13.32 -0.54 0.04
CA ASN A 135 14.59 -1.17 -0.23
C ASN A 135 15.50 -1.07 0.99
N PHE A 136 16.16 -2.18 1.25
CA PHE A 136 17.25 -2.35 2.19
C PHE A 136 18.19 -3.39 1.60
N VAL A 137 19.36 -3.59 2.18
CA VAL A 137 20.25 -4.68 1.79
C VAL A 137 20.31 -5.73 2.89
N ILE A 138 20.12 -6.99 2.52
CA ILE A 138 20.46 -8.13 3.36
C ILE A 138 21.94 -8.43 3.14
N GLU A 139 22.76 -8.07 4.13
CA GLU A 139 24.20 -8.29 4.09
C GLU A 139 24.54 -9.78 4.21
N LYS A 140 25.76 -10.18 3.82
CA LYS A 140 26.19 -11.59 3.91
C LYS A 140 25.98 -12.25 5.28
N PRO A 141 26.19 -11.55 6.42
CA PRO A 141 25.89 -12.13 7.73
C PRO A 141 24.40 -12.23 8.07
N GLY A 142 23.50 -11.77 7.19
CA GLY A 142 22.05 -11.92 7.28
C GLY A 142 21.33 -10.81 8.06
N PHE A 143 21.94 -9.63 8.22
CA PHE A 143 21.30 -8.45 8.84
C PHE A 143 20.88 -7.41 7.79
N HIS A 144 19.88 -6.58 8.14
CA HIS A 144 19.38 -5.50 7.29
C HIS A 144 20.25 -4.24 7.38
N ASN A 145 20.71 -3.76 6.23
CA ASN A 145 21.40 -2.50 6.04
C ASN A 145 20.46 -1.51 5.33
N TRP A 146 20.05 -0.47 6.05
CA TRP A 146 19.11 0.55 5.60
C TRP A 146 19.80 1.82 5.04
N SER A 147 21.09 1.74 4.71
CA SER A 147 21.84 2.90 4.19
C SER A 147 21.41 3.28 2.76
N VAL A 148 21.57 4.56 2.38
CA VAL A 148 21.30 5.04 1.01
C VAL A 148 22.21 4.35 0.00
N GLY A 149 21.68 4.15 -1.21
CA GLY A 149 22.49 3.90 -2.39
C GLY A 149 23.04 2.48 -2.46
N GLN A 150 22.55 1.59 -1.59
CA GLN A 150 23.02 0.22 -1.50
C GLN A 150 22.36 -0.70 -2.54
N THR A 151 21.21 -0.32 -3.10
CA THR A 151 20.51 -1.09 -4.13
C THR A 151 20.65 -0.44 -5.50
N GLU A 152 20.78 -1.27 -6.53
CA GLU A 152 20.74 -0.88 -7.94
C GLU A 152 19.38 -1.27 -8.55
N PRO A 153 18.95 -0.66 -9.67
CA PRO A 153 19.47 0.60 -10.24
C PRO A 153 18.97 1.85 -9.48
N LEU A 154 18.10 1.66 -8.48
CA LEU A 154 17.33 2.75 -7.91
C LEU A 154 18.15 3.67 -7.02
N HIS A 155 19.08 3.12 -6.22
CA HIS A 155 19.75 3.84 -5.14
C HIS A 155 18.78 4.53 -4.15
N LEU A 156 17.55 4.02 -4.06
CA LEU A 156 16.47 4.52 -3.21
C LEU A 156 16.16 3.52 -2.11
N ASN A 157 15.74 4.03 -0.96
CA ASN A 157 15.25 3.21 0.15
C ASN A 157 13.74 3.10 0.14
N ASP A 158 13.04 4.08 -0.45
CA ASP A 158 11.61 4.21 -0.26
C ASP A 158 11.00 5.02 -1.41
N ALA A 159 9.80 4.65 -1.83
CA ALA A 159 8.99 5.39 -2.79
C ALA A 159 7.49 5.16 -2.61
N ILE A 160 6.72 6.16 -3.02
CA ILE A 160 5.28 6.06 -3.20
C ILE A 160 4.99 5.87 -4.69
N TYR A 161 4.24 4.82 -5.02
CA TYR A 161 3.78 4.52 -6.38
C TYR A 161 2.27 4.50 -6.47
N LEU A 162 1.76 4.97 -7.61
CA LEU A 162 0.38 4.79 -8.02
C LEU A 162 0.28 3.62 -9.00
N SER A 163 -0.38 2.55 -8.58
CA SER A 163 -0.79 1.43 -9.43
C SER A 163 -2.25 1.61 -9.85
N ARG A 164 -2.55 1.26 -11.11
CA ARG A 164 -3.84 1.57 -11.75
C ARG A 164 -4.37 0.37 -12.49
N SER A 165 -5.65 0.08 -12.34
CA SER A 165 -6.37 -0.95 -13.09
C SER A 165 -7.60 -0.31 -13.71
N LEU A 166 -7.54 -0.09 -15.03
CA LEU A 166 -8.43 0.84 -15.73
C LEU A 166 -9.53 0.10 -16.47
N LYS A 167 -10.76 0.56 -16.29
CA LYS A 167 -11.93 0.04 -16.99
C LYS A 167 -11.80 0.34 -18.49
N GLY A 168 -12.06 -0.67 -19.30
CA GLY A 168 -11.95 -0.57 -20.76
C GLY A 168 -10.57 -0.90 -21.32
N ILE A 169 -9.56 -1.20 -20.48
CA ILE A 169 -8.33 -1.84 -20.93
C ILE A 169 -8.46 -3.36 -20.81
N ASP A 170 -8.78 -3.84 -19.61
CA ASP A 170 -8.96 -5.27 -19.31
C ASP A 170 -9.76 -5.40 -17.99
N LYS A 171 -9.78 -6.58 -17.38
CA LYS A 171 -10.41 -6.85 -16.08
C LYS A 171 -9.81 -5.98 -14.97
N VAL A 172 -10.64 -5.09 -14.44
CA VAL A 172 -10.30 -4.23 -13.31
C VAL A 172 -10.00 -5.11 -12.09
N GLY A 173 -9.00 -4.73 -11.28
CA GLY A 173 -8.53 -5.51 -10.13
C GLY A 173 -7.58 -6.67 -10.46
N ARG A 174 -7.59 -7.18 -11.70
CA ARG A 174 -6.71 -8.28 -12.13
C ARG A 174 -5.56 -7.83 -13.02
N THR A 175 -5.82 -6.85 -13.88
CA THR A 175 -4.83 -6.33 -14.84
C THR A 175 -4.40 -4.92 -14.45
N TRP A 176 -3.11 -4.74 -14.25
CA TRP A 176 -2.53 -3.49 -13.73
C TRP A 176 -1.64 -2.83 -14.77
N GLN A 177 -1.75 -1.51 -14.87
CA GLN A 177 -0.84 -0.68 -15.67
C GLN A 177 0.53 -0.59 -14.98
N PRO A 178 1.60 -0.25 -15.73
CA PRO A 178 2.89 0.05 -15.13
C PRO A 178 2.76 1.10 -14.02
N PRO A 179 3.36 0.85 -12.84
CA PRO A 179 3.23 1.74 -11.69
C PRO A 179 3.89 3.09 -11.97
N VAL A 180 3.27 4.17 -11.47
CA VAL A 180 3.76 5.54 -11.64
C VAL A 180 4.44 5.99 -10.36
N GLN A 181 5.71 6.39 -10.45
CA GLN A 181 6.46 6.91 -9.30
C GLN A 181 5.95 8.30 -8.93
N ILE A 182 5.42 8.46 -7.72
CA ILE A 182 4.86 9.72 -7.20
C ILE A 182 5.89 10.47 -6.36
N ALA A 183 6.60 9.76 -5.48
CA ALA A 183 7.63 10.32 -4.63
C ALA A 183 8.71 9.27 -4.35
N THR A 184 9.92 9.72 -4.08
CA THR A 184 11.04 8.87 -3.67
C THR A 184 11.80 9.52 -2.54
N TYR A 185 12.38 8.67 -1.70
CA TYR A 185 13.16 9.10 -0.56
C TYR A 185 14.48 8.33 -0.49
N ASN A 186 15.55 9.08 -0.30
CA ASN A 186 16.87 8.56 0.01
C ASN A 186 17.13 8.78 1.51
N SER A 187 17.39 7.69 2.24
CA SER A 187 17.65 7.75 3.67
C SER A 187 18.93 7.03 4.06
N ALA A 188 19.85 7.71 4.78
CA ALA A 188 20.99 7.05 5.42
C ALA A 188 20.61 6.77 6.87
N GLY A 189 20.63 5.50 7.29
CA GLY A 189 20.19 5.13 8.63
C GLY A 189 18.71 5.45 8.84
N ASN A 190 18.36 6.14 9.92
CA ASN A 190 16.97 6.48 10.24
C ASN A 190 16.42 7.69 9.45
N GLY A 191 16.93 8.06 8.28
CA GLY A 191 16.52 9.29 7.57
C GLY A 191 15.07 9.35 7.04
N ARG A 192 14.87 9.95 5.85
CA ARG A 192 13.52 10.26 5.32
C ARG A 192 12.83 9.05 4.70
N THR A 193 11.63 8.74 5.13
CA THR A 193 10.82 7.60 4.67
C THR A 193 9.37 8.02 4.50
N ALA A 194 8.66 7.40 3.57
CA ALA A 194 7.21 7.46 3.51
C ALA A 194 6.60 6.34 4.36
N ASP A 195 5.45 6.61 4.96
CA ASP A 195 4.68 5.60 5.68
C ASP A 195 3.19 5.97 5.66
N LYS A 196 2.32 5.01 5.94
CA LYS A 196 0.88 5.21 6.17
C LYS A 196 0.21 6.01 5.05
N GLN A 197 0.36 5.55 3.82
CA GLN A 197 -0.27 6.16 2.67
C GLN A 197 -1.78 5.91 2.63
N TRP A 198 -2.50 6.80 1.96
CA TRP A 198 -3.94 6.69 1.69
C TRP A 198 -4.27 7.20 0.31
N ILE A 199 -5.30 6.61 -0.30
CA ILE A 199 -5.80 6.98 -1.61
C ILE A 199 -7.30 7.21 -1.59
N GLY A 200 -7.73 8.26 -2.26
CA GLY A 200 -9.11 8.52 -2.60
C GLY A 200 -9.20 8.82 -4.10
N ALA A 201 -10.37 8.63 -4.69
CA ALA A 201 -10.63 9.02 -6.07
C ALA A 201 -11.96 9.79 -6.16
N ASP A 202 -12.15 10.50 -7.26
CA ASP A 202 -13.43 11.15 -7.54
C ASP A 202 -14.52 10.13 -7.84
N VAL A 203 -15.22 9.70 -6.79
CA VAL A 203 -16.33 8.75 -6.90
C VAL A 203 -17.63 9.41 -7.35
N TYR A 204 -17.76 10.73 -7.18
CA TYR A 204 -19.00 11.48 -7.48
C TYR A 204 -18.99 12.17 -8.85
N GLY A 205 -17.86 12.17 -9.54
CA GLY A 205 -17.76 12.64 -10.93
C GLY A 205 -17.65 14.17 -11.08
N HIS A 206 -17.37 14.90 -9.99
CA HIS A 206 -17.18 16.36 -10.05
C HIS A 206 -15.81 16.74 -10.62
N HIS A 207 -14.85 15.84 -10.51
CA HIS A 207 -13.47 15.96 -10.99
C HIS A 207 -12.99 14.67 -11.68
N PRO A 208 -13.64 14.23 -12.79
CA PRO A 208 -13.40 12.90 -13.35
C PRO A 208 -11.93 12.65 -13.70
N GLY A 209 -11.43 11.48 -13.29
CA GLY A 209 -10.03 11.08 -13.46
C GLY A 209 -9.08 11.61 -12.38
N SER A 210 -9.59 12.36 -11.39
CA SER A 210 -8.77 12.83 -10.27
C SER A 210 -8.62 11.76 -9.19
N VAL A 211 -7.38 11.58 -8.75
CA VAL A 211 -6.99 10.66 -7.69
C VAL A 211 -6.19 11.44 -6.67
N TYR A 212 -6.59 11.35 -5.41
CA TYR A 212 -6.06 12.09 -4.28
C TYR A 212 -5.21 11.16 -3.44
N MET A 213 -3.98 11.57 -3.15
CA MET A 213 -2.98 10.74 -2.51
C MET A 213 -2.42 11.47 -1.31
N SER A 214 -2.34 10.78 -0.17
CA SER A 214 -1.67 11.28 1.02
C SER A 214 -0.76 10.23 1.63
N TRP A 215 0.26 10.66 2.37
CA TRP A 215 1.16 9.79 3.11
C TRP A 215 1.95 10.61 4.13
N ILE A 216 2.51 9.94 5.13
CA ILE A 216 3.47 10.54 6.05
C ILE A 216 4.82 10.59 5.35
N GLN A 217 5.53 11.71 5.44
CA GLN A 217 6.97 11.76 5.25
C GLN A 217 7.64 11.94 6.61
N LEU A 218 8.23 10.87 7.12
CA LEU A 218 8.91 10.82 8.41
C LEU A 218 10.41 11.06 8.22
N ASP A 219 11.01 11.82 9.13
CA ASP A 219 12.44 11.79 9.41
C ASP A 219 12.68 10.92 10.65
N GLY A 220 13.09 9.67 10.46
CA GLY A 220 13.27 8.73 11.56
C GLY A 220 14.44 9.07 12.50
N ALA A 221 15.31 10.03 12.17
CA ALA A 221 16.40 10.45 13.05
C ALA A 221 15.85 11.35 14.17
N SER A 222 14.89 12.20 13.81
CA SER A 222 14.25 13.14 14.74
C SER A 222 12.87 12.66 15.21
N PHE A 223 12.31 11.63 14.57
CA PHE A 223 10.89 11.25 14.67
C PHE A 223 9.96 12.45 14.45
N SER A 224 10.37 13.38 13.61
CA SER A 224 9.54 14.49 13.13
C SER A 224 9.11 14.22 11.70
N GLY A 225 8.09 14.90 11.21
CA GLY A 225 7.61 14.65 9.87
C GLY A 225 6.52 15.60 9.44
N GLN A 226 5.90 15.22 8.33
CA GLN A 226 4.82 15.97 7.71
C GLN A 226 3.87 15.00 7.02
N ASP A 227 2.59 15.32 7.04
CA ASP A 227 1.67 14.66 6.13
C ASP A 227 1.72 15.37 4.79
N VAL A 228 1.81 14.58 3.74
CA VAL A 228 1.99 15.02 2.36
C VAL A 228 0.72 14.74 1.59
N PHE A 229 0.41 15.61 0.63
CA PHE A 229 -0.72 15.46 -0.28
C PHE A 229 -0.28 15.71 -1.73
N SER A 230 -0.86 14.94 -2.65
CA SER A 230 -0.67 15.07 -4.10
C SER A 230 -1.93 14.64 -4.84
N VAL A 231 -2.18 15.21 -6.01
CA VAL A 231 -3.29 14.87 -6.89
C VAL A 231 -2.76 14.36 -8.22
N TRP A 232 -3.21 13.20 -8.63
CA TRP A 232 -3.04 12.65 -9.98
C TRP A 232 -4.26 12.98 -10.85
N ASP A 233 -4.02 13.31 -12.12
CA ASP A 233 -5.05 13.47 -13.14
C ASP A 233 -4.82 12.44 -14.25
N GLU A 234 -5.73 11.47 -14.35
CA GLU A 234 -5.65 10.38 -15.33
C GLU A 234 -5.74 10.89 -16.79
N ARG A 235 -6.37 12.06 -17.02
CA ARG A 235 -6.56 12.61 -18.37
C ARG A 235 -5.26 13.18 -18.92
N SER A 236 -4.51 13.90 -18.08
CA SER A 236 -3.19 14.43 -18.45
C SER A 236 -2.05 13.46 -18.17
N ARG A 237 -2.31 12.42 -17.36
CA ARG A 237 -1.31 11.48 -16.85
C ARG A 237 -0.17 12.19 -16.11
N THR A 238 -0.55 13.17 -15.29
CA THR A 238 0.39 13.95 -14.48
C THR A 238 -0.11 14.04 -13.04
N PHE A 239 0.79 14.41 -12.13
CA PHE A 239 0.44 14.72 -10.75
C PHE A 239 1.00 16.06 -10.32
N THR A 240 0.36 16.67 -9.32
CA THR A 240 0.87 17.86 -8.67
C THR A 240 2.12 17.53 -7.87
N SER A 241 3.11 18.42 -7.81
CA SER A 241 4.25 18.21 -6.90
C SER A 241 3.75 17.98 -5.46
N PRO A 242 4.20 16.92 -4.76
CA PRO A 242 3.76 16.61 -3.39
C PRO A 242 4.00 17.78 -2.42
N ARG A 243 3.04 18.05 -1.53
CA ARG A 243 3.09 19.20 -0.61
C ARG A 243 2.75 18.79 0.80
N ALA A 244 3.45 19.38 1.77
CA ALA A 244 3.11 19.24 3.18
C ALA A 244 1.76 19.92 3.48
N VAL A 245 0.87 19.20 4.15
CA VAL A 245 -0.42 19.71 4.65
C VAL A 245 -0.32 20.07 6.13
N THR A 246 0.34 19.21 6.91
CA THR A 246 0.62 19.44 8.33
C THR A 246 2.03 18.95 8.67
N LYS A 247 2.55 19.38 9.82
CA LYS A 247 3.87 19.02 10.33
C LYS A 247 3.76 18.58 11.78
N PHE A 248 4.62 17.67 12.18
CA PHE A 248 4.68 17.17 13.55
C PHE A 248 6.14 16.96 13.99
N THR A 249 6.34 16.94 15.29
CA THR A 249 7.63 16.76 15.93
C THR A 249 7.47 15.90 17.17
N SER A 250 8.40 14.97 17.38
CA SER A 250 8.51 14.20 18.62
C SER A 250 8.39 15.10 19.87
N PRO A 251 7.64 14.68 20.92
CA PRO A 251 6.99 13.37 21.07
C PRO A 251 5.58 13.31 20.46
N HIS A 252 5.11 14.39 19.83
CA HIS A 252 3.79 14.43 19.21
C HIS A 252 3.83 13.86 17.80
N PHE A 253 2.98 12.87 17.56
CA PHE A 253 2.84 12.18 16.29
C PHE A 253 1.41 12.48 15.80
N ASN A 254 1.27 13.47 14.91
CA ASN A 254 0.07 13.58 14.08
C ASN A 254 0.34 12.67 12.90
N ASN A 255 -0.47 11.65 12.69
CA ASN A 255 -0.13 10.62 11.74
C ASN A 255 -1.38 9.95 11.19
N ASP A 256 -1.19 9.20 10.11
CA ASP A 256 -2.20 8.47 9.36
C ASP A 256 -3.12 9.42 8.58
N PRO A 257 -2.62 10.04 7.49
CA PRO A 257 -3.41 10.95 6.69
C PRO A 257 -4.38 10.22 5.79
N TYR A 258 -5.66 10.55 5.93
CA TYR A 258 -6.76 10.01 5.14
C TYR A 258 -7.31 11.06 4.17
N VAL A 259 -7.62 10.63 2.95
CA VAL A 259 -8.25 11.47 1.92
C VAL A 259 -9.53 10.86 1.39
N PHE A 260 -10.58 11.66 1.35
CA PHE A 260 -11.91 11.24 0.89
C PHE A 260 -12.55 12.31 0.00
N THR A 261 -13.46 11.89 -0.88
CA THR A 261 -14.29 12.81 -1.66
C THR A 261 -15.70 12.87 -1.10
N GLY A 262 -16.28 14.08 -1.09
CA GLY A 262 -17.67 14.30 -0.71
C GLY A 262 -18.61 14.38 -1.92
N PRO A 263 -19.92 14.11 -1.74
CA PRO A 263 -20.93 14.21 -2.80
C PRO A 263 -21.07 15.60 -3.42
N GLU A 264 -20.57 16.62 -2.76
CA GLU A 264 -20.52 18.01 -3.23
C GLU A 264 -19.26 18.35 -4.05
N GLY A 265 -18.34 17.40 -4.21
CA GLY A 265 -17.11 17.54 -4.99
C GLY A 265 -15.90 18.04 -4.19
N ASN A 266 -16.03 18.28 -2.89
CA ASN A 266 -14.87 18.63 -2.07
C ASN A 266 -14.00 17.40 -1.79
N VAL A 267 -12.72 17.66 -1.57
CA VAL A 267 -11.76 16.71 -1.03
C VAL A 267 -11.56 17.01 0.46
N TYR A 268 -11.73 15.99 1.29
CA TYR A 268 -11.50 16.04 2.73
C TYR A 268 -10.16 15.40 3.04
N PHE A 269 -9.39 16.09 3.87
CA PHE A 269 -8.15 15.58 4.44
C PHE A 269 -8.33 15.46 5.95
N ALA A 270 -8.16 14.27 6.48
CA ALA A 270 -8.20 13.97 7.91
C ALA A 270 -6.87 13.31 8.32
N TYR A 271 -6.54 13.38 9.60
CA TYR A 271 -5.38 12.71 10.18
C TYR A 271 -5.65 12.45 11.65
N ASP A 272 -5.02 11.41 12.19
CA ASP A 272 -5.09 11.15 13.61
C ASP A 272 -4.08 12.04 14.36
N ASN A 273 -4.48 12.46 15.56
CA ASN A 273 -3.56 13.10 16.50
C ASN A 273 -3.37 12.13 17.66
N LEU A 274 -2.32 11.32 17.58
CA LEU A 274 -2.02 10.35 18.62
C LEU A 274 -1.37 11.05 19.81
N PRO A 275 -1.80 10.75 21.04
CA PRO A 275 -1.12 11.26 22.23
C PRO A 275 0.35 10.78 22.23
N PRO A 276 1.25 11.51 22.92
CA PRO A 276 2.62 11.06 23.14
C PRO A 276 2.64 9.62 23.67
N LYS A 277 3.46 8.75 23.07
CA LYS A 277 3.75 7.42 23.60
C LYS A 277 4.70 7.49 24.78
#